data_AF-A0AAD9K5H2-F1
#
_entry.id   AF-A0AAD9K5H2-F1
#
_cell.length_a   1.000
_cell.length_b   1.000
_cell.length_c   1.000
_cell.angle_alpha   90.00
_cell.angle_beta   90.00
_cell.angle_gamma   90.00
#
_symmetry.space_group_name_H-M   'P 1'
#
loop_
_entity.id
_entity.type
_entity.pdbx_description
1 polymer ?
#
loop_
_entity_poly.entity_id
_entity_poly.type
_entity_poly.pdbx_seq_one_letter_code
_entity_poly.pdbx_strand_id
1 'polypeptide(L)'
;MKRLQPFMIGHLRWMDKVTNKDILEQTGLPSMEELLIKKNLLWTGHLMRMSPDRLSKQILHSQLSSGHKRRGRPRLRFKDTIKRI
;
A
#
# COMPACT_ATOMS: atom_id res chain seq x y z
N MET A 1 -26.13 -29.43 -17.59
CA MET A 1 -25.77 -28.03 -17.29
C MET A 1 -25.18 -27.95 -15.88
N LYS A 2 -23.90 -27.60 -15.73
CA LYS A 2 -23.27 -27.42 -14.41
C LYS A 2 -23.64 -26.04 -13.87
N ARG A 3 -24.34 -25.97 -12.74
CA ARG A 3 -24.56 -24.70 -12.01
C ARG A 3 -23.20 -24.16 -11.57
N LEU A 4 -22.83 -22.97 -12.04
CA LEU A 4 -21.74 -22.21 -11.46
C LEU A 4 -22.14 -21.84 -10.04
N GLN A 5 -21.36 -22.29 -9.05
CA GLN A 5 -21.55 -21.86 -7.67
C GLN A 5 -21.33 -20.34 -7.64
N PRO A 6 -22.27 -19.55 -7.10
CA PRO A 6 -22.04 -18.11 -6.96
C PRO A 6 -20.81 -17.91 -6.08
N PHE A 7 -19.89 -17.07 -6.53
CA PHE A 7 -18.75 -16.64 -5.72
C PHE A 7 -19.30 -16.01 -4.42
N MET A 8 -18.94 -16.60 -3.28
CA MET A 8 -19.35 -16.15 -1.96
C MET A 8 -18.14 -15.84 -1.10
N ILE A 9 -18.11 -14.64 -0.50
CA ILE A 9 -17.14 -14.26 0.54
C ILE A 9 -17.94 -14.10 1.84
N GLY A 10 -17.64 -14.90 2.87
CA GLY A 10 -18.20 -14.69 4.20
C GLY A 10 -19.74 -14.65 4.28
N HIS A 11 -20.43 -15.44 3.44
CA HIS A 11 -21.89 -15.49 3.25
C HIS A 11 -22.50 -14.36 2.39
N LEU A 12 -21.69 -13.49 1.81
CA LEU A 12 -22.12 -12.48 0.84
C LEU A 12 -22.00 -13.01 -0.58
N ARG A 13 -23.08 -12.89 -1.34
CA ARG A 13 -23.10 -13.15 -2.79
C ARG A 13 -22.73 -11.88 -3.52
N TRP A 14 -22.14 -12.03 -4.70
CA TRP A 14 -21.78 -10.88 -5.55
C TRP A 14 -22.96 -9.92 -5.84
N MET A 15 -24.20 -10.43 -5.84
CA MET A 15 -25.43 -9.65 -6.12
C MET A 15 -25.91 -8.80 -4.93
N ASP A 16 -25.36 -8.99 -3.73
CA ASP A 16 -25.86 -8.32 -2.52
C ASP A 16 -25.45 -6.83 -2.46
N LYS A 17 -24.71 -6.33 -3.47
CA LYS A 17 -24.32 -4.91 -3.67
C LYS A 17 -23.74 -4.23 -2.41
N VAL A 18 -23.08 -5.01 -1.57
CA VAL A 18 -22.44 -4.56 -0.33
C VAL A 18 -21.19 -3.73 -0.64
N THR A 19 -20.93 -2.70 0.16
CA THR A 19 -19.74 -1.87 -0.05
C THR A 19 -18.47 -2.60 0.39
N ASN A 20 -17.32 -2.26 -0.22
CA ASN A 20 -16.03 -2.83 0.19
C ASN A 20 -15.72 -2.59 1.67
N LYS A 21 -16.17 -1.46 2.23
CA LYS A 21 -15.96 -1.15 3.65
C LYS A 21 -16.67 -2.17 4.53
N ASP A 22 -17.94 -2.45 4.26
CA ASP A 22 -18.74 -3.40 5.04
C ASP A 22 -18.20 -4.83 4.89
N ILE A 23 -17.71 -5.19 3.69
CA ILE A 23 -17.05 -6.50 3.46
C ILE A 23 -15.79 -6.63 4.33
N LEU A 24 -14.94 -5.60 4.37
CA LEU A 24 -13.73 -5.62 5.19
C LEU A 24 -14.06 -5.69 6.68
N GLU A 25 -15.07 -4.95 7.13
CA GLU A 25 -15.54 -4.97 8.52
C GLU A 25 -16.12 -6.34 8.91
N GLN A 26 -16.97 -6.92 8.07
CA GLN A 26 -17.56 -8.25 8.31
C GLN A 26 -16.52 -9.37 8.30
N THR A 27 -15.50 -9.28 7.45
CA THR A 27 -14.45 -10.31 7.33
C THR A 27 -13.28 -10.09 8.29
N GLY A 28 -13.19 -8.92 8.92
CA GLY A 28 -12.02 -8.51 9.72
C GLY A 28 -10.73 -8.41 8.91
N LEU A 29 -10.83 -8.29 7.58
CA LEU A 29 -9.67 -8.21 6.70
C LEU A 29 -9.16 -6.76 6.64
N PRO A 30 -7.83 -6.58 6.58
CA PRO A 30 -7.27 -5.26 6.39
C PRO A 30 -7.58 -4.75 4.99
N SER A 31 -7.80 -3.44 4.88
CA SER A 31 -7.92 -2.79 3.58
C SER A 31 -6.60 -2.88 2.80
N MET A 32 -6.67 -2.70 1.48
CA MET A 32 -5.47 -2.62 0.65
C MET A 32 -4.55 -1.48 1.09
N GLU A 33 -5.13 -0.36 1.55
CA GLU A 33 -4.37 0.79 2.06
C GLU A 33 -3.58 0.42 3.33
N GLU A 34 -4.22 -0.22 4.31
CA GLU A 34 -3.58 -0.67 5.54
C GLU A 34 -2.45 -1.67 5.26
N LEU A 35 -2.66 -2.58 4.30
CA LEU A 35 -1.63 -3.53 3.88
C LEU A 35 -0.42 -2.79 3.28
N LEU A 36 -0.64 -1.80 2.42
CA LEU A 36 0.44 -0.99 1.83
C LEU A 36 1.19 -0.19 2.88
N ILE A 37 0.48 0.47 3.80
CA ILE A 37 1.05 1.20 4.94
C ILE A 37 1.94 0.27 5.77
N LYS A 38 1.43 -0.89 6.17
CA LYS A 38 2.18 -1.88 6.95
C LYS A 38 3.45 -2.34 6.24
N LYS A 39 3.38 -2.65 4.94
CA LYS A 39 4.54 -3.08 4.14
C LYS A 39 5.58 -1.98 4.02
N ASN A 40 5.14 -0.74 3.77
CA ASN A 40 6.03 0.41 3.71
C ASN A 40 6.77 0.61 5.03
N LEU A 41 6.05 0.62 6.16
CA LEU A 41 6.64 0.78 7.49
C LEU A 41 7.64 -0.33 7.84
N LEU A 42 7.31 -1.59 7.54
CA LEU A 42 8.23 -2.72 7.78
C LEU A 42 9.53 -2.58 6.99
N TRP A 43 9.43 -2.22 5.71
CA TRP A 43 10.61 -2.00 4.86
C TRP A 43 11.44 -0.81 5.34
N THR A 44 10.80 0.30 5.72
CA THR A 44 11.49 1.46 6.30
C THR A 44 12.18 1.11 7.61
N GLY A 45 11.50 0.40 8.50
CA GLY A 45 12.09 -0.07 9.75
C GLY A 45 13.31 -0.95 9.50
N HIS A 46 13.26 -1.81 8.48
CA HIS A 46 14.40 -2.60 8.06
C HIS A 46 15.56 -1.71 7.57
N LEU A 47 15.31 -0.72 6.72
CA LEU A 47 16.32 0.25 6.29
C LEU A 47 16.91 1.06 7.45
N MET A 48 16.09 1.44 8.43
CA MET A 48 16.57 2.18 9.61
C MET A 48 17.57 1.37 10.44
N ARG A 49 17.43 0.04 10.48
CA ARG A 49 18.37 -0.87 11.14
C ARG A 49 19.60 -1.22 10.30
N MET A 50 19.55 -1.00 8.98
CA MET A 50 20.72 -1.20 8.13
C MET A 50 21.83 -0.19 8.44
N SER A 51 23.07 -0.58 8.15
CA SER A 51 24.25 0.30 8.25
C SER A 51 24.15 1.50 7.28
N PRO A 52 24.65 2.70 7.64
CA PRO A 52 24.52 3.90 6.82
C PRO A 52 25.30 3.89 5.49
N ASP A 53 26.27 3.00 5.31
CA ASP A 53 26.96 2.76 4.04
C ASP A 53 26.07 2.09 2.99
N ARG A 54 24.94 1.47 3.41
CA ARG A 54 24.06 0.76 2.50
C ARG A 54 23.33 1.74 1.58
N LEU A 55 23.51 1.56 0.28
CA LEU A 55 22.95 2.41 -0.77
C LEU A 55 21.45 2.66 -0.61
N SER A 56 20.67 1.65 -0.25
CA SER A 56 19.21 1.78 -0.06
C SER A 56 18.85 2.79 1.04
N LYS A 57 19.61 2.82 2.14
CA LYS A 57 19.42 3.78 3.24
C LYS A 57 19.85 5.18 2.81
N GLN A 58 20.96 5.30 2.08
CA GLN A 58 21.42 6.57 1.53
C GLN A 58 20.41 7.17 0.53
N ILE A 59 19.89 6.37 -0.40
CA ILE A 59 18.89 6.79 -1.40
C ILE A 59 17.59 7.23 -0.73
N LEU A 60 17.17 6.55 0.35
CA LEU A 60 15.95 6.94 1.07
C LEU A 60 16.02 8.39 1.57
N HIS A 61 17.18 8.81 2.06
CA HIS A 61 17.40 10.15 2.60
C HIS A 61 17.89 11.16 1.56
N SER A 62 18.38 10.69 0.41
CA SER A 62 18.95 11.54 -0.62
C SER A 62 17.93 12.51 -1.22
N GLN A 63 18.48 13.58 -1.79
CA GLN A 63 17.75 14.55 -2.58
C GLN A 63 18.52 14.77 -3.89
N LEU A 64 17.78 14.92 -4.98
CA LEU A 64 18.37 15.29 -6.26
C LEU A 64 18.88 16.73 -6.15
N SER A 65 20.18 16.93 -6.43
CA SER A 65 20.79 18.26 -6.49
C SER A 65 20.34 19.04 -7.73
N SER A 66 20.07 18.33 -8.83
CA SER A 66 19.56 18.88 -10.09
C SER A 66 18.57 17.92 -10.75
N GLY A 67 17.70 18.45 -11.61
CA GLY A 67 16.74 17.66 -12.38
C GLY A 67 15.37 18.32 -12.51
N HIS A 68 14.71 18.10 -13.64
CA HIS A 68 13.38 18.66 -13.93
C HIS A 68 12.29 17.66 -13.55
N LYS A 69 11.27 18.11 -12.80
CA LYS A 69 10.04 17.32 -12.59
C LYS A 69 9.07 17.61 -13.74
N ARG A 70 8.34 16.60 -14.20
CA ARG A 70 7.29 16.80 -15.21
C ARG A 70 6.27 17.83 -14.70
N ARG A 71 5.82 18.72 -15.60
CA ARG A 71 4.71 19.64 -15.31
C ARG A 71 3.45 18.85 -14.90
N GLY A 72 2.70 19.38 -13.93
CA GLY A 72 1.55 18.71 -13.31
C GLY A 72 1.86 18.18 -11.90
N ARG A 73 0.99 17.31 -11.36
CA ARG A 73 1.17 16.72 -10.02
C ARG A 73 2.31 15.69 -10.06
N PRO A 74 3.45 15.92 -9.37
CA PRO A 74 4.51 14.93 -9.33
C PRO A 74 4.04 13.66 -8.60
N ARG A 75 4.51 12.49 -9.05
CA ARG A 75 4.33 11.25 -8.30
C ARG A 75 5.02 11.39 -6.93
N LEU A 76 4.37 10.89 -5.89
CA LEU A 76 4.95 10.86 -4.55
C LEU A 76 6.17 9.95 -4.55
N ARG A 77 7.25 10.39 -3.89
CA ARG A 77 8.37 9.51 -3.61
C ARG A 77 7.98 8.57 -2.49
N PHE A 78 8.66 7.43 -2.40
CA PHE A 78 8.46 6.47 -1.32
C PHE A 78 8.61 7.11 0.09
N LYS A 79 9.59 7.99 0.29
CA LYS A 79 9.73 8.72 1.57
C LYS A 79 8.55 9.66 1.86
N ASP A 80 7.91 10.20 0.82
CA ASP A 80 6.78 11.11 0.95
C ASP A 80 5.49 10.32 1.26
N THR A 81 5.37 9.06 0.82
CA THR A 81 4.24 8.20 1.20
C THR A 81 4.30 7.80 2.66
N ILE A 82 5.49 7.62 3.22
CA ILE A 82 5.65 7.32 4.65
C ILE A 82 5.33 8.52 5.52
N LYS A 83 5.72 9.72 5.10
CA LYS A 83 5.40 10.98 5.81
C LYS A 83 3.91 11.33 5.86
N ARG A 84 3.09 10.63 5.06
CA ARG A 84 1.64 10.83 4.97
C ARG A 84 0.84 9.85 5.83
N ILE A 85 1.51 8.83 6.36
CA ILE A 85 0.99 7.98 7.43
C ILE A 85 1.02 8.83 8.70
#